data_AF-A0A3B0TU22-F1
#
_entry.id   AF-A0A3B0TU22-F1
#
_cell.length_a   1.000
_cell.length_b   1.000
_cell.length_c   1.000
_cell.angle_alpha   90.00
_cell.angle_beta   90.00
_cell.angle_gamma   90.00
#
_symmetry.space_group_name_H-M   'P 1'
#
loop_
_entity.id
_entity.type
_entity.pdbx_description
1 polymer ?
#
loop_
_entity_poly.entity_id
_entity_poly.type
_entity_poly.pdbx_seq_one_letter_code
_entity_poly.pdbx_strand_id
1 'polypeptide(L)' 'MATDRKELMRGLKYELIAFPLVILAPILITIGFKAIKQENNYLWLITGIVTAIIAMIIGFLGIRIILNAFFSSK' A
#
# COMPACT_ATOMS: atom_id res chain seq x y z
N MET A 1 24.85 -13.97 -10.13
CA MET A 1 23.94 -12.87 -10.45
C MET A 1 24.26 -11.73 -9.49
N ALA A 2 24.68 -10.59 -9.99
CA ALA A 2 24.88 -9.42 -9.14
C ALA A 2 23.51 -8.76 -8.93
N THR A 3 23.09 -8.57 -7.67
CA THR A 3 21.84 -7.86 -7.36
C THR A 3 21.87 -6.45 -7.92
N ASP A 4 20.83 -6.05 -8.66
CA ASP A 4 20.68 -4.67 -9.10
C ASP A 4 20.25 -3.81 -7.89
N ARG A 5 21.24 -3.19 -7.25
CA ARG A 5 21.02 -2.32 -6.08
C ARG A 5 20.09 -1.14 -6.39
N LYS A 6 20.03 -0.68 -7.64
CA LYS A 6 19.19 0.45 -8.05
C LYS A 6 17.72 0.04 -8.15
N GLU A 7 17.43 -1.10 -8.75
CA GLU A 7 16.08 -1.68 -8.75
C GLU A 7 15.64 -2.04 -7.33
N LEU A 8 16.54 -2.63 -6.52
CA LEU A 8 16.24 -2.98 -5.13
C LEU A 8 15.82 -1.75 -4.30
N MET A 9 16.60 -0.67 -4.40
CA MET A 9 16.28 0.60 -3.73
C MET A 9 14.96 1.19 -4.22
N ARG A 10 14.63 1.03 -5.50
CA ARG A 10 13.34 1.46 -6.04
C ARG A 10 12.20 0.67 -5.41
N GLY A 11 12.28 -0.67 -5.38
CA GLY A 11 11.27 -1.52 -4.75
C GLY A 11 11.07 -1.19 -3.27
N LEU A 12 12.16 -0.96 -2.54
CA LEU A 12 12.12 -0.55 -1.13
C LEU A 12 11.37 0.77 -0.92
N LYS A 13 11.50 1.74 -1.82
CA LYS A 13 10.74 3.01 -1.76
C LYS A 13 9.23 2.78 -1.91
N TYR A 14 8.81 1.86 -2.77
CA TYR A 14 7.39 1.51 -2.89
C TYR A 14 6.87 0.88 -1.59
N GLU A 15 7.64 -0.03 -0.97
CA GLU A 15 7.28 -0.63 0.32
C GLU A 15 7.19 0.40 1.45
N LEU A 16 8.13 1.34 1.52
CA LEU A 16 8.11 2.42 2.51
C LEU A 16 6.89 3.33 2.38
N ILE A 17 6.34 3.48 1.17
CA ILE A 17 5.10 4.23 0.92
C ILE A 17 3.88 3.36 1.22
N ALA A 18 3.91 2.06 0.88
CA ALA A 18 2.82 1.13 1.15
C ALA A 18 2.57 0.96 2.65
N PHE A 19 3.64 0.87 3.45
CA PHE A 19 3.56 0.60 4.88
C PHE A 19 2.65 1.57 5.67
N PRO A 20 2.81 2.91 5.59
CA PRO A 20 1.89 3.82 6.26
C PRO A 20 0.46 3.72 5.71
N LEU A 21 0.28 3.46 4.41
CA LEU A 21 -1.05 3.31 3.81
C LEU A 21 -1.79 2.08 4.34
N VAL A 22 -1.08 0.95 4.53
CA VAL A 22 -1.64 -0.28 5.11
C VAL A 22 -2.11 -0.05 6.54
N ILE A 23 -1.42 0.79 7.32
CA ILE A 23 -1.82 1.14 8.69
C ILE A 23 -2.96 2.17 8.70
N LEU A 24 -2.92 3.17 7.80
CA LEU A 24 -3.95 4.20 7.71
C LEU A 24 -5.30 3.67 7.23
N ALA A 25 -5.30 2.70 6.33
CA ALA A 25 -6.52 2.10 5.78
C ALA A 25 -7.51 1.58 6.86
N PRO A 26 -7.13 0.68 7.78
CA PRO A 26 -8.05 0.18 8.82
C PRO A 26 -8.48 1.28 9.80
N ILE A 27 -7.65 2.30 10.04
CA ILE A 27 -8.01 3.45 10.86
C ILE A 27 -9.14 4.23 10.19
N LEU A 28 -9.00 4.55 8.89
CA LEU A 28 -10.02 5.25 8.11
C LEU A 28 -11.33 4.43 8.02
N ILE A 29 -11.23 3.12 7.81
CA ILE A 29 -12.39 2.23 7.78
C ILE A 29 -13.11 2.23 9.13
N THR A 30 -12.38 2.19 10.25
CA THR A 30 -12.96 2.24 11.60
C THR A 30 -13.66 3.58 11.86
N ILE A 31 -13.07 4.70 11.43
CA ILE A 31 -13.70 6.02 11.49
C ILE A 31 -14.96 6.04 10.62
N GLY A 32 -14.91 5.44 9.42
CA GLY A 32 -16.05 5.33 8.51
C GLY A 32 -17.24 4.60 9.12
N PHE A 33 -17.00 3.46 9.79
CA PHE A 33 -18.08 2.77 10.50
C PHE A 33 -18.68 3.58 11.65
N LYS A 34 -17.90 4.44 12.31
CA LYS A 34 -18.43 5.36 13.33
C LYS A 34 -19.26 6.49 12.71
N ALA A 35 -18.78 7.09 11.61
CA ALA A 35 -19.45 8.18 10.91
C ALA A 35 -20.81 7.76 10.31
N ILE A 36 -20.91 6.52 9.80
CA ILE A 36 -22.18 5.96 9.32
C ILE A 36 -23.23 5.91 10.44
N LYS A 37 -22.83 5.53 11.66
CA LYS A 37 -23.76 5.43 12.79
C LYS A 37 -24.29 6.78 13.28
N GLN A 38 -23.52 7.86 13.11
CA GLN A 38 -23.88 9.19 13.60
C GLN A 38 -24.63 10.02 12.54
N GLU A 39 -24.15 10.00 11.30
CA GLU A 39 -24.58 10.94 10.25
C GLU A 39 -24.96 10.25 8.94
N ASN A 40 -24.97 8.91 8.90
CA ASN A 40 -25.14 8.12 7.68
C ASN A 40 -24.13 8.51 6.58
N ASN A 41 -22.93 8.95 6.99
CA ASN A 41 -21.89 9.46 6.10
C ASN A 41 -20.91 8.35 5.70
N TYR A 42 -20.98 7.93 4.44
CA TYR A 42 -20.16 6.85 3.87
C TYR A 42 -18.80 7.32 3.32
N LEU A 43 -18.53 8.63 3.27
CA LEU A 43 -17.31 9.17 2.64
C LEU A 43 -16.02 8.61 3.26
N TRP A 44 -15.99 8.49 4.59
CA TRP A 44 -14.84 7.94 5.32
C TRP A 44 -14.63 6.45 5.07
N LEU A 45 -15.71 5.68 4.91
CA LEU A 45 -15.62 4.26 4.59
C LEU A 45 -15.10 4.06 3.16
N ILE A 46 -15.63 4.83 2.20
CA ILE A 46 -15.20 4.77 0.79
C ILE A 46 -13.71 5.13 0.68
N THR A 47 -13.28 6.23 1.31
CA THR A 47 -11.87 6.66 1.30
C THR A 47 -10.95 5.63 1.96
N GLY A 48 -11.38 5.00 3.06
CA GLY A 48 -10.62 3.93 3.71
C GLY A 48 -10.45 2.69 2.82
N ILE A 49 -11.52 2.26 2.14
CA ILE A 49 -11.47 1.12 1.19
C ILE A 49 -10.58 1.45 -0.01
N VAL A 50 -10.72 2.63 -0.60
CA VAL A 50 -9.87 3.07 -1.71
C VAL A 50 -8.40 3.12 -1.29
N THR A 51 -8.12 3.63 -0.09
CA THR A 51 -6.76 3.66 0.47
C THR A 51 -6.20 2.25 0.65
N ALA A 52 -7.01 1.30 1.12
CA ALA A 52 -6.61 -0.11 1.24
C ALA A 52 -6.24 -0.73 -0.12
N ILE A 53 -7.05 -0.48 -1.15
CA ILE A 53 -6.78 -0.98 -2.51
C ILE A 53 -5.49 -0.40 -3.06
N ILE A 54 -5.29 0.91 -2.90
CA ILE A 54 -4.05 1.59 -3.33
C ILE A 54 -2.84 1.01 -2.60
N ALA A 55 -2.94 0.80 -1.28
CA ALA A 55 -1.87 0.21 -0.47
C ALA A 55 -1.48 -1.19 -0.99
N MET A 56 -2.47 -2.04 -1.30
CA MET A 56 -2.23 -3.37 -1.87
C MET A 56 -1.54 -3.32 -3.22
N ILE A 57 -1.95 -2.40 -4.11
CA ILE A 57 -1.34 -2.24 -5.43
C ILE A 57 0.12 -1.81 -5.28
N ILE A 58 0.40 -0.80 -4.45
CA ILE A 58 1.75 -0.28 -4.22
C ILE A 58 2.65 -1.34 -3.57
N GLY A 59 2.17 -2.07 -2.56
CA GLY A 59 2.92 -3.15 -1.94
C GLY A 59 3.19 -4.32 -2.89
N PHE A 60 2.22 -4.69 -3.74
CA PHE A 60 2.47 -5.71 -4.76
C PHE A 60 3.54 -5.27 -5.77
N LEU A 61 3.50 -4.01 -6.21
CA LEU A 61 4.52 -3.42 -7.09
C LEU A 61 5.90 -3.39 -6.43
N GLY A 62 5.99 -3.01 -5.16
CA GLY A 62 7.24 -2.96 -4.41
C GLY A 62 7.88 -4.34 -4.30
N ILE A 63 7.15 -5.34 -3.82
CA ILE A 63 7.60 -6.74 -3.77
C ILE A 63 8.05 -7.23 -5.14
N ARG A 64 7.26 -6.98 -6.20
CA ARG A 64 7.60 -7.41 -7.57
C ARG A 64 8.92 -6.81 -8.06
N ILE A 65 9.17 -5.52 -7.78
CA ILE A 65 10.42 -4.85 -8.15
C ILE A 65 11.58 -5.43 -7.34
N ILE A 66 11.40 -5.69 -6.04
CA ILE A 66 12.42 -6.30 -5.19
C ILE A 66 12.80 -7.69 -5.74
N LEU A 67 11.82 -8.52 -6.08
CA LEU A 67 12.06 -9.84 -6.65
C LEU A 67 12.81 -9.78 -7.98
N ASN A 68 12.44 -8.83 -8.86
CA ASN A 68 13.16 -8.59 -10.10
C ASN A 68 14.62 -8.15 -9.84
N ALA A 69 14.86 -7.28 -8.86
CA ALA A 69 16.21 -6.84 -8.51
C ALA A 69 17.13 -7.99 -8.06
N PHE A 70 16.57 -9.02 -7.41
CA PHE A 70 17.30 -10.18 -6.93
C PHE A 70 17.47 -11.28 -7.96
N PHE A 71 16.44 -11.55 -8.78
CA PHE A 71 16.36 -12.75 -9.61
C PHE A 71 16.22 -12.48 -11.10
N SER A 72 16.12 -11.22 -11.53
CA SER A 72 16.09 -10.91 -12.97
C SER A 72 17.46 -11.18 -13.56
N SER A 73 17.51 -12.16 -14.47
CA SER A 73 18.70 -12.54 -15.23
C SER A 73 18.90 -11.59 -16.42
N LYS A 74 18.99 -10.29 -16.16
CA LYS A 74 19.55 -9.35 -17.14
C LYS A 74 21.06 -9.29 -17.02
#